data_AF-A0A3N4ZR32-F1
#
_entry.id   AF-A0A3N4ZR32-F1
#
_cell.length_a   1.000
_cell.length_b   1.000
_cell.length_c   1.000
_cell.angle_alpha   90.00
_cell.angle_beta   90.00
_cell.angle_gamma   90.00
#
_symmetry.space_group_name_H-M   'P 1'
#
loop_
_entity.id
_entity.type
_entity.pdbx_description
1 polymer ?
#
loop_
_entity_poly.entity_id
_entity_poly.type
_entity_poly.pdbx_seq_one_letter_code
_entity_poly.pdbx_strand_id
1 'polypeptide(L)'
;MTALDIKAPVTAMGGGESGGLAAVLLRLHRPALIVWALLVAVTSALLLWAHGPGADAAHAEWLRICNGGEPCTWGSAITDYYRARTLAEAVVAVLPLPVAAWAGAALIGRELESGTAHLAWTQGVSPARWLTAKLALPAALLTTGSALLVVLHSLLAATAPFPYDWRWHSQNLPSDAALALANPLLGLALGALTGLVLRRSLPALAVAVAVTEAVLATTGCLRNPHASSPSWPLRLVETGLVLAVAAAAAVIAFRLLRRRTV
;
A
#
# COMPACT_ATOMS: atom_id res chain seq x y z
N MET A 1 -12.81 -46.90 49.53
CA MET A 1 -11.97 -45.99 48.71
C MET A 1 -12.21 -46.35 47.26
N THR A 2 -12.98 -45.54 46.55
CA THR A 2 -13.20 -45.70 45.10
C THR A 2 -13.18 -44.30 44.53
N ALA A 3 -12.05 -43.91 43.96
CA ALA A 3 -11.88 -42.64 43.28
C ALA A 3 -12.50 -42.76 41.88
N LEU A 4 -13.52 -41.95 41.61
CA LEU A 4 -14.08 -41.76 40.28
C LEU A 4 -13.14 -40.84 39.49
N ASP A 5 -12.42 -41.41 38.54
CA ASP A 5 -11.58 -40.68 37.59
C ASP A 5 -12.47 -40.11 36.46
N ILE A 6 -12.93 -38.87 36.64
CA ILE A 6 -13.69 -38.14 35.63
C ILE A 6 -12.70 -37.56 34.62
N LYS A 7 -12.40 -38.33 33.58
CA LYS A 7 -11.63 -37.85 32.43
C LYS A 7 -12.51 -36.93 31.57
N ALA A 8 -12.45 -35.62 31.84
CA ALA A 8 -13.09 -34.63 30.99
C ALA A 8 -12.46 -34.66 29.58
N PRO A 9 -13.26 -34.63 28.50
CA PRO A 9 -12.72 -34.53 27.16
C PRO A 9 -12.17 -33.12 26.96
N VAL A 10 -10.85 -33.00 26.81
CA VAL A 10 -10.22 -31.78 26.32
C VAL A 10 -10.57 -31.65 24.84
N THR A 11 -11.65 -30.93 24.54
CA THR A 11 -11.94 -30.48 23.18
C THR A 11 -10.86 -29.49 22.76
N ALA A 12 -10.00 -29.91 21.84
CA ALA A 12 -9.00 -29.06 21.21
C ALA A 12 -9.70 -27.92 20.43
N MET A 13 -9.78 -26.73 21.03
CA MET A 13 -10.22 -25.48 20.35
C MET A 13 -9.11 -24.92 19.43
N GLY A 14 -8.65 -25.71 18.47
CA GLY A 14 -7.46 -25.38 17.66
C GLY A 14 -7.68 -24.47 16.45
N GLY A 15 -8.92 -24.09 16.09
CA GLY A 15 -9.21 -23.41 14.81
C GLY A 15 -10.00 -22.10 14.87
N GLY A 16 -10.59 -21.74 16.01
CA GLY A 16 -11.55 -20.62 16.10
C GLY A 16 -10.94 -19.26 16.45
N GLU A 17 -9.79 -19.22 17.13
CA GLU A 17 -9.25 -17.99 17.73
C GLU A 17 -8.73 -16.99 16.70
N SER A 18 -8.10 -17.47 15.62
CA SER A 18 -7.57 -16.62 14.54
C SER A 18 -8.67 -15.99 13.68
N GLY A 19 -9.74 -16.74 13.42
CA GLY A 19 -10.92 -16.23 12.69
C GLY A 19 -11.66 -15.14 13.47
N GLY A 20 -11.78 -15.29 14.79
CA GLY A 20 -12.42 -14.29 15.66
C GLY A 20 -11.69 -12.94 15.64
N LEU A 21 -10.36 -12.94 15.74
CA LEU A 21 -9.57 -11.70 15.76
C LEU A 21 -9.60 -10.96 14.42
N ALA A 22 -9.53 -11.70 13.30
CA ALA A 22 -9.65 -11.11 11.97
C ALA A 22 -11.04 -10.46 11.78
N ALA A 23 -12.11 -11.12 12.20
CA ALA A 23 -13.47 -10.57 12.12
C ALA A 23 -13.64 -9.27 12.95
N VAL A 24 -13.03 -9.21 14.14
CA VAL A 24 -13.03 -7.98 14.96
C VAL A 24 -12.26 -6.86 14.29
N LEU A 25 -11.07 -7.14 13.75
CA LEU A 25 -10.28 -6.14 13.02
C LEU A 25 -11.03 -5.61 11.79
N LEU A 26 -11.70 -6.49 11.05
CA LEU A 26 -12.52 -6.11 9.90
C LEU A 26 -13.66 -5.17 10.30
N ARG A 27 -14.34 -5.43 11.42
CA ARG A 27 -15.42 -4.57 11.92
C ARG A 27 -14.90 -3.22 12.41
N LEU A 28 -13.82 -3.23 13.21
CA LEU A 28 -13.24 -2.02 13.78
C LEU A 28 -12.67 -1.08 12.71
N HIS A 29 -12.05 -1.65 11.67
CA HIS A 29 -11.44 -0.90 10.58
C HIS A 29 -12.28 -0.88 9.31
N ARG A 30 -13.59 -1.16 9.42
CA ARG A 30 -14.54 -1.13 8.28
C ARG A 30 -14.47 0.16 7.46
N PRO A 31 -14.37 1.37 8.04
CA PRO A 31 -14.23 2.59 7.24
C PRO A 31 -12.96 2.59 6.39
N ALA A 32 -11.82 2.15 6.93
CA ALA A 32 -10.56 2.07 6.18
C ALA A 32 -10.63 1.02 5.07
N LEU A 33 -11.32 -0.10 5.30
CA LEU A 33 -11.57 -1.12 4.29
C LEU A 33 -12.46 -0.61 3.15
N ILE A 34 -13.51 0.14 3.47
CA ILE A 34 -14.39 0.75 2.46
C ILE A 34 -13.60 1.76 1.62
N VAL A 35 -12.81 2.63 2.27
CA VAL A 35 -11.96 3.60 1.57
C VAL A 35 -10.97 2.89 0.66
N TRP A 36 -10.31 1.82 1.14
CA TRP A 36 -9.40 1.01 0.33
C TRP A 36 -10.12 0.34 -0.85
N ALA A 37 -11.26 -0.29 -0.62
CA ALA A 37 -12.03 -0.97 -1.66
C ALA A 37 -12.53 0.02 -2.72
N LEU A 38 -13.01 1.20 -2.32
CA LEU A 38 -13.42 2.26 -3.23
C LEU A 38 -12.24 2.80 -4.04
N LEU A 39 -11.09 3.04 -3.39
CA LEU A 39 -9.87 3.50 -4.06
C LEU A 39 -9.45 2.50 -5.14
N VAL A 40 -9.38 1.21 -4.82
CA VAL A 40 -9.04 0.16 -5.78
C VAL A 40 -10.08 0.09 -6.88
N ALA A 41 -11.37 0.06 -6.55
CA ALA A 41 -12.44 -0.05 -7.55
C ALA A 41 -12.47 1.13 -8.52
N VAL A 42 -12.38 2.37 -8.02
CA VAL A 42 -12.38 3.59 -8.84
C VAL A 42 -11.12 3.65 -9.71
N THR A 43 -9.95 3.35 -9.15
CA THR A 43 -8.70 3.37 -9.91
C THR A 43 -8.68 2.28 -10.98
N SER A 44 -9.18 1.07 -10.67
CA SER A 44 -9.39 0.02 -11.65
C SER A 44 -10.35 0.44 -12.77
N ALA A 45 -11.47 1.08 -12.43
CA ALA A 45 -12.42 1.58 -13.42
C ALA A 45 -11.80 2.64 -14.33
N LEU A 46 -10.98 3.56 -13.78
CA LEU A 46 -10.24 4.56 -14.56
C LEU A 46 -9.23 3.90 -15.51
N LEU A 47 -8.45 2.93 -15.02
CA LEU A 47 -7.48 2.19 -15.84
C LEU A 47 -8.15 1.38 -16.95
N LEU A 48 -9.28 0.73 -16.66
CA LEU A 48 -10.05 -0.03 -17.65
C LEU A 48 -10.70 0.89 -18.68
N TRP A 49 -11.24 2.04 -18.25
CA TRP A 49 -11.76 3.06 -19.16
C TRP A 49 -10.64 3.59 -20.08
N ALA A 50 -9.47 3.92 -19.52
CA ALA A 50 -8.33 4.38 -20.29
C ALA A 50 -7.80 3.31 -21.24
N HIS A 51 -7.87 2.02 -20.88
CA HIS A 51 -7.43 0.91 -21.72
C HIS A 51 -8.38 0.61 -22.88
N GLY A 52 -9.69 0.77 -22.68
CA GLY A 52 -10.71 0.56 -23.72
C GLY A 52 -11.21 1.88 -24.33
N PRO A 53 -12.40 2.38 -23.95
CA PRO A 53 -13.04 3.51 -24.62
C PRO A 53 -12.18 4.79 -24.71
N GLY A 54 -11.40 5.08 -23.67
CA GLY A 54 -10.51 6.24 -23.65
C GLY A 54 -9.37 6.12 -24.66
N ALA A 55 -8.77 4.93 -24.78
CA ALA A 55 -7.74 4.65 -25.78
C ALA A 55 -8.30 4.71 -27.20
N ASP A 56 -9.48 4.13 -27.44
CA ASP A 56 -10.12 4.13 -28.75
C ASP A 56 -10.45 5.57 -29.21
N ALA A 57 -11.02 6.37 -28.32
CA ALA A 57 -11.33 7.77 -28.59
C ALA A 57 -10.06 8.59 -28.84
N ALA A 58 -9.01 8.38 -28.05
CA ALA A 58 -7.74 9.07 -28.23
C ALA A 58 -7.03 8.66 -29.53
N HIS A 59 -7.09 7.38 -29.92
CA HIS A 59 -6.55 6.89 -31.20
C HIS A 59 -7.30 7.49 -32.39
N ALA A 60 -8.64 7.48 -32.35
CA ALA A 60 -9.47 8.08 -33.40
C ALA A 60 -9.21 9.58 -33.55
N GLU A 61 -9.05 10.29 -32.42
CA GLU A 61 -8.68 11.70 -32.43
C GLU A 61 -7.27 11.93 -33.00
N TRP A 62 -6.30 11.09 -32.63
CA TRP A 62 -4.95 11.15 -33.18
C TRP A 62 -4.95 10.96 -34.71
N LEU A 63 -5.71 9.99 -35.22
CA LEU A 63 -5.86 9.76 -36.65
C LEU A 63 -6.45 10.98 -37.37
N ARG A 64 -7.38 11.69 -36.72
CA ARG A 64 -8.09 12.84 -37.28
C ARG A 64 -7.23 14.10 -37.32
N ILE A 65 -6.47 14.37 -36.26
CA ILE A 65 -5.77 15.66 -36.06
C ILE A 65 -4.28 15.56 -36.37
N CYS A 66 -3.65 14.40 -36.14
CA CYS A 66 -2.18 14.30 -36.02
C CYS A 66 -1.53 13.36 -37.04
N ASN A 67 -2.29 12.59 -37.81
CA ASN A 67 -1.76 11.62 -38.79
C ASN A 67 -1.24 12.25 -40.11
N GLY A 68 -1.16 13.59 -40.20
CA GLY A 68 -0.85 14.31 -41.45
C GLY A 68 0.22 15.40 -41.37
N GLY A 69 0.85 15.64 -40.21
CA GLY A 69 1.92 16.64 -40.03
C GLY A 69 1.67 17.64 -38.90
N GLU A 70 2.75 18.28 -38.42
CA GLU A 70 2.75 19.25 -37.32
C GLU A 70 2.15 20.61 -37.71
N PRO A 71 1.54 21.35 -36.76
CA PRO A 71 1.46 21.07 -35.33
C PRO A 71 0.24 20.22 -34.92
N CYS A 72 0.51 19.15 -34.17
CA CYS A 72 -0.52 18.32 -33.53
C CYS A 72 -0.93 18.96 -32.19
N THR A 73 -2.09 19.63 -32.15
CA THR A 73 -2.68 20.13 -30.90
C THR A 73 -3.59 19.07 -30.29
N TRP A 74 -3.31 18.66 -29.05
CA TRP A 74 -4.13 17.65 -28.37
C TRP A 74 -5.55 18.15 -28.13
N GLY A 75 -6.52 17.37 -28.59
CA GLY A 75 -7.92 17.61 -28.27
C GLY A 75 -8.34 16.92 -26.97
N SER A 76 -9.65 16.91 -26.72
CA SER A 76 -10.20 16.49 -25.43
C SER A 76 -10.04 15.00 -25.17
N ALA A 77 -10.17 14.13 -26.18
CA ALA A 77 -10.11 12.69 -25.96
C ALA A 77 -8.69 12.24 -25.59
N ILE A 78 -7.68 12.77 -26.28
CA ILE A 78 -6.28 12.58 -25.90
C ILE A 78 -6.04 13.11 -24.49
N THR A 79 -6.50 14.34 -24.18
CA THR A 79 -6.34 14.95 -22.86
C THR A 79 -6.99 14.14 -21.73
N ASP A 80 -8.20 13.63 -21.95
CA ASP A 80 -8.94 12.89 -20.93
C ASP A 80 -8.33 11.49 -20.71
N TYR A 81 -7.84 10.83 -21.76
CA TYR A 81 -7.01 9.63 -21.65
C TYR A 81 -5.78 9.88 -20.77
N TYR A 82 -5.04 10.97 -21.02
CA TYR A 82 -3.88 11.34 -20.19
C TYR A 82 -4.28 11.61 -18.74
N ARG A 83 -5.34 12.37 -18.50
CA ARG A 83 -5.82 12.67 -17.14
C ARG A 83 -6.18 11.41 -16.38
N ALA A 84 -6.92 10.49 -16.99
CA ALA A 84 -7.30 9.23 -16.34
C ALA A 84 -6.07 8.39 -15.97
N ARG A 85 -5.12 8.26 -16.91
CA ARG A 85 -3.86 7.55 -16.67
C ARG A 85 -3.04 8.19 -15.56
N THR A 86 -2.78 9.50 -15.64
CA THR A 86 -1.96 10.23 -14.66
C THR A 86 -2.61 10.26 -13.28
N LEU A 87 -3.94 10.38 -13.20
CA LEU A 87 -4.66 10.31 -11.93
C LEU A 87 -4.50 8.93 -11.28
N ALA A 88 -4.62 7.85 -12.05
CA ALA A 88 -4.41 6.49 -11.53
C ALA A 88 -2.98 6.29 -11.01
N GLU A 89 -1.98 6.77 -11.74
CA GLU A 89 -0.57 6.76 -11.31
C GLU A 89 -0.36 7.57 -10.01
N ALA A 90 -0.93 8.77 -9.92
CA ALA A 90 -0.80 9.65 -8.75
C ALA A 90 -1.45 9.05 -7.49
N VAL A 91 -2.61 8.38 -7.64
CA VAL A 91 -3.29 7.69 -6.53
C VAL A 91 -2.40 6.60 -5.95
N VAL A 92 -1.75 5.80 -6.79
CA VAL A 92 -0.83 4.74 -6.32
C VAL A 92 0.42 5.35 -5.68
N ALA A 93 0.95 6.43 -6.26
CA ALA A 93 2.14 7.10 -5.73
C ALA A 93 1.93 7.68 -4.33
N VAL A 94 0.76 8.26 -4.03
CA VAL A 94 0.49 8.90 -2.73
C VAL A 94 0.04 7.91 -1.65
N LEU A 95 -0.40 6.70 -2.03
CA LEU A 95 -0.94 5.66 -1.14
C LEU A 95 -0.14 5.38 0.16
N PRO A 96 1.20 5.41 0.20
CA PRO A 96 1.97 5.15 1.41
C PRO A 96 1.67 6.11 2.56
N LEU A 97 1.39 7.38 2.27
CA LEU A 97 1.19 8.43 3.27
C LEU A 97 -0.08 8.23 4.11
N PRO A 98 -1.29 8.09 3.51
CA PRO A 98 -2.50 7.80 4.28
C PRO A 98 -2.42 6.42 4.97
N VAL A 99 -1.74 5.44 4.38
CA VAL A 99 -1.51 4.14 5.04
C VAL A 99 -0.66 4.31 6.29
N ALA A 100 0.44 5.08 6.22
CA ALA A 100 1.29 5.36 7.36
C ALA A 100 0.55 6.14 8.46
N ALA A 101 -0.21 7.17 8.07
CA ALA A 101 -1.05 7.95 8.96
C ALA A 101 -2.05 7.05 9.71
N TRP A 102 -2.78 6.22 8.98
CA TRP A 102 -3.76 5.30 9.54
C TRP A 102 -3.12 4.24 10.46
N ALA A 103 -2.00 3.66 10.05
CA ALA A 103 -1.29 2.65 10.82
C ALA A 103 -0.72 3.22 12.13
N GLY A 104 -0.12 4.40 12.08
CA GLY A 104 0.40 5.08 13.26
C GLY A 104 -0.70 5.53 14.21
N ALA A 105 -1.75 6.17 13.68
CA ALA A 105 -2.80 6.75 14.51
C ALA A 105 -3.82 5.72 14.99
N ALA A 106 -4.56 5.10 14.06
CA ALA A 106 -5.76 4.34 14.36
C ALA A 106 -5.49 2.86 14.63
N LEU A 107 -4.52 2.27 13.95
CA LEU A 107 -4.20 0.84 14.08
C LEU A 107 -3.39 0.55 15.34
N ILE A 108 -2.40 1.38 15.66
CA ILE A 108 -1.47 1.17 16.78
C ILE A 108 -1.59 2.25 17.86
N GLY A 109 -1.42 3.52 17.51
CA GLY A 109 -1.32 4.63 18.47
C GLY A 109 -2.52 4.73 19.40
N ARG A 110 -3.74 4.66 18.85
CA ARG A 110 -4.99 4.74 19.60
C ARG A 110 -5.17 3.64 20.62
N GLU A 111 -4.76 2.41 20.31
CA GLU A 111 -4.90 1.29 21.26
C GLU A 111 -3.89 1.35 22.39
N LEU A 112 -2.71 1.91 22.13
CA LEU A 112 -1.71 2.14 23.17
C LEU A 112 -2.09 3.33 24.05
N GLU A 113 -2.63 4.39 23.45
CA GLU A 113 -3.09 5.59 24.15
C GLU A 113 -4.29 5.31 25.06
N SER A 114 -5.25 4.51 24.59
CA SER A 114 -6.44 4.11 25.36
C SER A 114 -6.20 2.91 26.30
N GLY A 115 -5.02 2.28 26.25
CA GLY A 115 -4.70 1.10 27.05
C GLY A 115 -5.39 -0.20 26.61
N THR A 116 -6.18 -0.20 25.52
CA THR A 116 -6.87 -1.41 25.03
C THR A 116 -5.88 -2.49 24.59
N ALA A 117 -4.68 -2.11 24.15
CA ALA A 117 -3.62 -3.07 23.84
C ALA A 117 -3.20 -3.87 25.10
N HIS A 118 -3.06 -3.20 26.24
CA HIS A 118 -2.71 -3.86 27.50
C HIS A 118 -3.82 -4.80 27.97
N LEU A 119 -5.08 -4.38 27.84
CA LEU A 119 -6.23 -5.24 28.14
C LEU A 119 -6.22 -6.51 27.27
N ALA A 120 -5.96 -6.38 25.97
CA ALA A 120 -5.86 -7.56 25.10
C ALA A 120 -4.75 -8.53 25.56
N TRP A 121 -3.63 -8.00 26.07
CA TRP A 121 -2.52 -8.82 26.58
C TRP A 121 -2.86 -9.54 27.87
N THR A 122 -3.62 -8.93 28.78
CA THR A 122 -4.07 -9.61 30.02
C THR A 122 -5.17 -10.63 29.76
N GLN A 123 -5.89 -10.53 28.64
CA GLN A 123 -6.90 -11.49 28.19
C GLN A 123 -6.30 -12.65 27.35
N GLY A 124 -4.98 -12.90 27.46
CA GLY A 124 -4.32 -14.08 26.87
C GLY A 124 -3.76 -13.91 25.46
N VAL A 125 -3.89 -12.73 24.83
CA VAL A 125 -3.28 -12.47 23.52
C VAL A 125 -1.84 -11.99 23.70
N SER A 126 -0.86 -12.79 23.27
CA SER A 126 0.54 -12.34 23.38
C SER A 126 0.80 -11.07 22.54
N PRO A 127 1.70 -10.16 22.98
CA PRO A 127 2.00 -8.93 22.25
C PRO A 127 2.41 -9.17 20.78
N ALA A 128 3.22 -10.21 20.53
CA ALA A 128 3.62 -10.57 19.17
C ALA A 128 2.42 -11.03 18.32
N ARG A 129 1.50 -11.83 18.87
CA ARG A 129 0.28 -12.27 18.16
C ARG A 129 -0.63 -11.08 17.86
N TRP A 130 -0.77 -10.14 18.81
CA TRP A 130 -1.51 -8.89 18.63
C TRP A 130 -0.93 -8.05 17.47
N LEU A 131 0.39 -7.85 17.42
CA LEU A 131 1.02 -7.07 16.35
C LEU A 131 0.90 -7.78 14.99
N THR A 132 1.15 -9.09 14.94
CA THR A 132 1.01 -9.87 13.71
C THR A 132 -0.41 -9.77 13.13
N ALA A 133 -1.44 -9.90 13.97
CA ALA A 133 -2.82 -9.80 13.52
C ALA A 133 -3.15 -8.41 12.93
N LYS A 134 -2.61 -7.35 13.54
CA LYS A 134 -2.79 -5.98 13.06
C LYS A 134 -2.09 -5.68 11.75
N LEU A 135 -0.98 -6.36 11.45
CA LEU A 135 -0.19 -6.10 10.24
C LEU A 135 -0.52 -7.05 9.09
N ALA A 136 -0.79 -8.33 9.37
CA ALA A 136 -0.94 -9.35 8.33
C ALA A 136 -2.11 -9.08 7.39
N LEU A 137 -3.30 -8.75 7.93
CA LEU A 137 -4.48 -8.49 7.12
C LEU A 137 -4.34 -7.22 6.27
N PRO A 138 -3.94 -6.04 6.81
CA PRO A 138 -3.68 -4.86 6.00
C PRO A 138 -2.58 -5.09 4.96
N ALA A 139 -1.49 -5.77 5.32
CA ALA A 139 -0.42 -6.07 4.37
C ALA A 139 -0.93 -6.92 3.19
N ALA A 140 -1.74 -7.95 3.46
CA ALA A 140 -2.36 -8.77 2.42
C ALA A 140 -3.27 -7.94 1.51
N LEU A 141 -4.16 -7.12 2.09
CA LEU A 141 -5.09 -6.28 1.32
C LEU A 141 -4.38 -5.24 0.47
N LEU A 142 -3.37 -4.56 1.02
CA LEU A 142 -2.55 -3.59 0.31
C LEU A 142 -1.80 -4.26 -0.85
N THR A 143 -1.20 -5.42 -0.62
CA THR A 143 -0.48 -6.18 -1.65
C THR A 143 -1.42 -6.61 -2.77
N THR A 144 -2.57 -7.22 -2.45
CA THR A 144 -3.52 -7.71 -3.45
C THR A 144 -4.12 -6.59 -4.28
N GLY A 145 -4.57 -5.50 -3.65
CA GLY A 145 -5.14 -4.37 -4.40
C GLY A 145 -4.08 -3.64 -5.23
N SER A 146 -2.87 -3.44 -4.70
CA SER A 146 -1.77 -2.82 -5.45
C SER A 146 -1.33 -3.70 -6.63
N ALA A 147 -1.28 -5.03 -6.46
CA ALA A 147 -0.98 -5.96 -7.54
C ALA A 147 -2.02 -5.90 -8.67
N LEU A 148 -3.31 -5.81 -8.34
CA LEU A 148 -4.37 -5.61 -9.33
C LEU A 148 -4.15 -4.32 -10.12
N LEU A 149 -3.88 -3.20 -9.44
CA LEU A 149 -3.65 -1.91 -10.10
C LEU A 149 -2.40 -1.94 -11.00
N VAL A 150 -1.33 -2.59 -10.56
CA VAL A 150 -0.11 -2.79 -11.35
C VAL A 150 -0.41 -3.60 -12.61
N VAL A 151 -1.17 -4.70 -12.51
CA VAL A 151 -1.56 -5.52 -13.66
C VAL A 151 -2.38 -4.71 -14.66
N LEU A 152 -3.42 -4.01 -14.20
CA LEU A 152 -4.26 -3.17 -15.07
C LEU A 152 -3.46 -2.06 -15.76
N HIS A 153 -2.54 -1.43 -15.02
CA HIS A 153 -1.66 -0.43 -15.60
C HIS A 153 -0.71 -1.02 -16.64
N SER A 154 -0.20 -2.23 -16.39
CA SER A 154 0.70 -2.92 -17.32
C SER A 154 -0.01 -3.31 -18.63
N LEU A 155 -1.27 -3.70 -18.54
CA LEU A 155 -2.14 -3.93 -19.70
C LEU A 155 -2.33 -2.64 -20.52
N LEU A 156 -2.63 -1.52 -19.86
CA LEU A 156 -2.74 -0.21 -20.51
C LEU A 156 -1.42 0.21 -21.19
N ALA A 157 -0.28 -0.02 -20.53
CA ALA A 157 1.03 0.35 -21.07
C ALA A 157 1.41 -0.48 -22.31
N ALA A 158 0.86 -1.69 -22.49
CA ALA A 158 1.15 -2.54 -23.62
C ALA A 158 0.43 -2.13 -24.92
N THR A 159 -0.68 -1.37 -24.84
CA THR A 159 -1.58 -1.13 -25.98
C THR A 159 -1.35 0.16 -26.75
N ALA A 160 -0.47 1.06 -26.28
CA ALA A 160 0.03 2.25 -26.99
C ALA A 160 -0.89 2.81 -28.10
N PRO A 161 -1.97 3.55 -27.76
CA PRO A 161 -3.02 3.89 -28.73
C PRO A 161 -2.57 4.83 -29.84
N PHE A 162 -1.39 5.44 -29.81
CA PHE A 162 -0.87 6.28 -30.89
C PHE A 162 0.66 6.35 -30.78
N PRO A 163 1.39 6.69 -31.87
CA PRO A 163 2.86 6.74 -31.91
C PRO A 163 3.41 7.97 -31.17
N TYR A 164 3.01 8.11 -29.92
CA TYR A 164 3.62 9.01 -28.96
C TYR A 164 4.34 8.12 -27.95
N ASP A 165 5.66 8.27 -27.85
CA ASP A 165 6.47 7.45 -26.96
C ASP A 165 6.28 7.89 -25.50
N TRP A 166 5.27 7.31 -24.88
CA TRP A 166 4.95 7.49 -23.46
C TRP A 166 6.06 6.95 -22.55
N ARG A 167 7.03 6.15 -23.03
CA ARG A 167 8.13 5.64 -22.18
C ARG A 167 9.06 6.76 -21.69
N TRP A 168 9.16 7.87 -22.42
CA TRP A 168 10.00 9.00 -22.01
C TRP A 168 9.33 9.87 -20.93
N HIS A 169 7.99 9.94 -20.90
CA HIS A 169 7.24 10.81 -20.00
C HIS A 169 6.56 10.06 -18.83
N SER A 170 6.24 8.77 -18.98
CA SER A 170 5.59 7.99 -17.92
C SER A 170 6.64 7.39 -16.98
N GLN A 171 7.06 8.17 -15.99
CA GLN A 171 7.99 7.72 -14.95
C GLN A 171 7.33 6.85 -13.86
N ASN A 172 6.00 6.61 -13.92
CA ASN A 172 5.25 6.43 -12.68
C ASN A 172 4.66 5.05 -12.40
N LEU A 173 4.60 4.08 -13.33
CA LEU A 173 4.00 2.79 -12.95
C LEU A 173 4.41 1.51 -13.71
N PRO A 174 4.70 1.44 -15.03
CA PRO A 174 5.14 0.19 -15.66
C PRO A 174 6.60 -0.16 -15.33
N SER A 175 7.43 0.86 -15.12
CA SER A 175 8.84 0.68 -14.74
C SER A 175 9.04 0.42 -13.23
N ASP A 176 8.01 0.71 -12.43
CA ASP A 176 8.09 0.83 -10.97
C ASP A 176 7.07 -0.09 -10.26
N ALA A 177 6.59 -1.14 -10.95
CA ALA A 177 5.64 -2.11 -10.41
C ALA A 177 6.02 -2.64 -9.02
N ALA A 178 7.32 -2.82 -8.76
CA ALA A 178 7.82 -3.26 -7.47
C ALA A 178 7.69 -2.19 -6.37
N LEU A 179 7.89 -0.91 -6.71
CA LEU A 179 7.71 0.22 -5.77
C LEU A 179 6.23 0.46 -5.46
N ALA A 180 5.35 0.28 -6.45
CA ALA A 180 3.91 0.33 -6.24
C ALA A 180 3.41 -0.70 -5.21
N LEU A 181 4.09 -1.86 -5.12
CA LEU A 181 3.82 -2.88 -4.11
C LEU A 181 4.55 -2.59 -2.78
N ALA A 182 5.79 -2.13 -2.84
CA ALA A 182 6.65 -1.95 -1.68
C ALA A 182 6.27 -0.70 -0.84
N ASN A 183 5.91 0.41 -1.48
CA ASN A 183 5.69 1.68 -0.80
C ASN A 183 4.49 1.64 0.18
N PRO A 184 3.33 1.03 -0.13
CA PRO A 184 2.24 0.91 0.84
C PRO A 184 2.63 0.06 2.05
N LEU A 185 3.44 -0.98 1.85
CA LEU A 185 3.97 -1.81 2.94
C LEU A 185 4.99 -1.05 3.79
N LEU A 186 5.82 -0.20 3.18
CA LEU A 186 6.69 0.74 3.89
C LEU A 186 5.87 1.66 4.80
N GLY A 187 4.81 2.28 4.26
CA GLY A 187 3.92 3.14 5.04
C GLY A 187 3.30 2.40 6.22
N LEU A 188 2.80 1.18 6.00
CA LEU A 188 2.26 0.32 7.07
C LEU A 188 3.31 0.04 8.17
N ALA A 189 4.54 -0.31 7.79
CA ALA A 189 5.60 -0.65 8.73
C ALA A 189 6.09 0.57 9.53
N LEU A 190 6.33 1.71 8.87
CA LEU A 190 6.74 2.96 9.52
C LEU A 190 5.64 3.53 10.41
N GLY A 191 4.39 3.49 9.95
CA GLY A 191 3.23 3.86 10.77
C GLY A 191 3.13 2.99 12.02
N ALA A 192 3.25 1.66 11.86
CA ALA A 192 3.20 0.77 13.02
C ALA A 192 4.34 1.03 14.02
N LEU A 193 5.57 1.23 13.52
CA LEU A 193 6.73 1.53 14.36
C LEU A 193 6.56 2.86 15.12
N THR A 194 6.16 3.93 14.43
CA THR A 194 5.94 5.24 15.05
C THR A 194 4.81 5.20 16.08
N GLY A 195 3.72 4.48 15.79
CA GLY A 195 2.66 4.20 16.76
C GLY A 195 3.17 3.50 18.03
N LEU A 196 4.02 2.48 17.88
CA LEU A 196 4.64 1.76 19.01
C LEU A 196 5.60 2.64 19.84
N VAL A 197 6.37 3.50 19.18
CA VAL A 197 7.35 4.38 19.82
C VAL A 197 6.62 5.50 20.58
N LEU A 198 5.69 6.19 19.93
CA LEU A 198 5.05 7.39 20.44
C LEU A 198 3.85 7.10 21.35
N ARG A 199 3.18 5.96 21.17
CA ARG A 199 2.03 5.50 22.00
C ARG A 199 0.88 6.51 22.12
N ARG A 200 0.78 7.45 21.18
CA ARG A 200 -0.22 8.52 21.12
C ARG A 200 -0.66 8.70 19.67
N SER A 201 -1.96 8.82 19.42
CA SER A 201 -2.56 8.76 18.09
C SER A 201 -2.12 9.90 17.17
N LEU A 202 -2.30 11.15 17.63
CA LEU A 202 -2.01 12.34 16.83
C LEU A 202 -0.52 12.54 16.51
N PRO A 203 0.42 12.48 17.48
CA PRO A 203 1.83 12.60 17.13
C PRO A 203 2.31 11.41 16.30
N ALA A 204 1.78 10.19 16.52
CA ALA A 204 2.10 9.04 15.67
C ALA A 204 1.67 9.26 14.23
N LEU A 205 0.49 9.84 13.98
CA LEU A 205 0.05 10.22 12.64
C LEU A 205 1.06 11.12 11.95
N ALA A 206 1.39 12.25 12.60
CA ALA A 206 2.24 13.28 12.00
C ALA A 206 3.65 12.76 11.71
N VAL A 207 4.24 12.05 12.68
CA VAL A 207 5.59 11.49 12.52
C VAL A 207 5.59 10.34 11.51
N ALA A 208 4.55 9.50 11.45
CA ALA A 208 4.44 8.44 10.45
C ALA A 208 4.46 9.00 9.02
N VAL A 209 3.68 10.05 8.76
CA VAL A 209 3.64 10.71 7.46
C VAL A 209 4.99 11.36 7.15
N ALA A 210 5.55 12.13 8.08
CA ALA A 210 6.81 12.83 7.87
C ALA A 210 7.98 11.87 7.59
N VAL A 211 8.08 10.77 8.35
CA VAL A 211 9.14 9.77 8.15
C VAL A 211 8.94 9.00 6.84
N THR A 212 7.70 8.64 6.51
CA THR A 212 7.40 7.95 5.24
C THR A 212 7.75 8.86 4.06
N GLU A 213 7.32 10.11 4.09
CA GLU A 213 7.65 11.10 3.06
C GLU A 213 9.15 11.33 2.94
N ALA A 214 9.87 11.45 4.06
CA ALA A 214 11.32 11.62 4.05
C ALA A 214 12.04 10.41 3.38
N VAL A 215 11.58 9.18 3.64
CA VAL A 215 12.13 7.98 2.98
C VAL A 215 11.81 8.00 1.48
N LEU A 216 10.58 8.31 1.10
CA LEU A 216 10.18 8.38 -0.31
C LEU A 216 10.95 9.48 -1.06
N ALA A 217 11.11 10.66 -0.49
CA ALA A 217 11.88 11.75 -1.08
C ALA A 217 13.35 11.37 -1.24
N THR A 218 13.97 10.79 -0.20
CA THR A 218 15.39 10.37 -0.22
C THR A 218 15.65 9.28 -1.26
N THR A 219 14.76 8.30 -1.34
CA THR A 219 14.87 7.21 -2.33
C THR A 219 14.57 7.70 -3.75
N GLY A 220 13.61 8.60 -3.91
CA GLY A 220 13.29 9.26 -5.18
C GLY A 220 14.43 10.11 -5.74
N CYS A 221 15.32 10.66 -4.91
CA CYS A 221 16.52 11.37 -5.38
C CYS A 221 17.45 10.49 -6.25
N LEU A 222 17.39 9.16 -6.10
CA LEU A 222 18.15 8.20 -6.92
C LEU A 222 17.67 8.17 -8.39
N ARG A 223 16.48 8.72 -8.67
CA ARG A 223 15.86 8.71 -10.00
C ARG A 223 16.42 9.78 -10.94
N ASN A 224 17.32 10.66 -10.48
CA ASN A 224 17.96 11.68 -11.33
C ASN A 224 18.78 11.01 -12.45
N PRO A 225 18.28 10.94 -13.70
CA PRO A 225 19.00 10.28 -14.75
C PRO A 225 20.09 11.23 -15.26
N HIS A 226 21.32 10.74 -15.34
CA HIS A 226 22.15 11.20 -16.45
C HIS A 226 21.50 10.60 -17.71
N ALA A 227 21.24 11.40 -18.74
CA ALA A 227 20.45 11.02 -19.92
C ALA A 227 20.97 9.77 -20.69
N SER A 228 22.15 9.25 -20.33
CA SER A 228 22.85 8.15 -20.98
C SER A 228 22.84 6.82 -20.22
N SER A 229 22.39 6.74 -18.95
CA SER A 229 22.44 5.48 -18.18
C SER A 229 21.11 4.70 -18.23
N PRO A 230 21.14 3.36 -18.34
CA PRO A 230 19.95 2.55 -18.19
C PRO A 230 19.32 2.78 -16.80
N SER A 231 18.04 3.12 -16.76
CA SER A 231 17.34 3.49 -15.51
C SER A 231 16.87 2.29 -14.67
N TRP A 232 16.93 1.07 -15.21
CA TRP A 232 16.47 -0.14 -14.51
C TRP A 232 17.29 -0.55 -13.27
N PRO A 233 18.65 -0.42 -13.21
CA PRO A 233 19.41 -0.81 -12.02
C PRO A 233 19.11 0.11 -10.84
N LEU A 234 19.02 1.42 -11.09
CA LEU A 234 18.70 2.42 -10.06
C LEU A 234 17.34 2.13 -9.40
N ARG A 235 16.35 1.73 -10.20
CA ARG A 235 15.01 1.35 -9.71
C ARG A 235 15.02 0.06 -8.87
N LEU A 236 15.84 -0.92 -9.21
CA LEU A 236 15.99 -2.13 -8.39
C LEU A 236 16.66 -1.81 -7.05
N VAL A 237 17.68 -0.94 -7.06
CA VAL A 237 18.33 -0.47 -5.83
C VAL A 237 17.34 0.30 -4.95
N GLU A 238 16.55 1.20 -5.55
CA GLU A 238 15.49 1.95 -4.86
C GLU A 238 14.48 1.01 -4.19
N THR A 239 13.97 0.03 -4.95
CA THR A 239 13.03 -0.98 -4.45
C THR A 239 13.65 -1.79 -3.31
N GLY A 240 14.90 -2.24 -3.48
CA GLY A 240 15.62 -2.99 -2.46
C GLY A 240 15.79 -2.19 -1.18
N LEU A 241 16.08 -0.89 -1.28
CA LEU A 241 16.21 0.00 -0.13
C LEU A 241 14.87 0.21 0.58
N VAL A 242 13.79 0.45 -0.16
CA VAL A 242 12.43 0.58 0.40
C VAL A 242 12.03 -0.68 1.17
N LEU A 243 12.23 -1.86 0.57
CA LEU A 243 11.91 -3.14 1.22
C LEU A 243 12.79 -3.38 2.45
N ALA A 244 14.09 -3.04 2.39
CA ALA A 244 14.99 -3.15 3.52
C ALA A 244 14.56 -2.25 4.69
N VAL A 245 14.16 -0.99 4.42
CA VAL A 245 13.64 -0.07 5.44
C VAL A 245 12.33 -0.59 6.02
N ALA A 246 11.40 -1.07 5.20
CA ALA A 246 10.14 -1.64 5.66
C ALA A 246 10.36 -2.87 6.56
N ALA A 247 11.25 -3.78 6.15
CA ALA A 247 11.62 -4.97 6.93
C ALA A 247 12.32 -4.59 8.24
N ALA A 248 13.26 -3.65 8.21
CA ALA A 248 13.93 -3.15 9.41
C ALA A 248 12.94 -2.53 10.38
N ALA A 249 12.00 -1.70 9.90
CA ALA A 249 10.96 -1.09 10.72
C ALA A 249 10.07 -2.15 11.38
N ALA A 250 9.64 -3.18 10.63
CA ALA A 250 8.89 -4.30 11.18
C ALA A 250 9.69 -5.08 12.24
N VAL A 251 10.95 -5.41 11.96
CA VAL A 251 11.82 -6.12 12.92
C VAL A 251 12.03 -5.29 14.19
N ILE A 252 12.26 -3.99 14.08
CA ILE A 252 12.41 -3.08 15.23
C ILE A 252 11.09 -3.04 16.02
N ALA A 253 9.94 -2.95 15.36
CA ALA A 253 8.63 -2.99 16.00
C ALA A 253 8.44 -4.27 16.85
N PHE A 254 8.73 -5.44 16.28
CA PHE A 254 8.66 -6.71 17.02
C PHE A 254 9.66 -6.79 18.17
N ARG A 255 10.90 -6.28 17.98
CA ARG A 255 11.93 -6.27 19.04
C ARG A 255 11.55 -5.32 20.18
N LEU A 256 11.06 -4.12 19.87
CA LEU A 256 10.59 -3.15 20.87
C LEU A 256 9.45 -3.71 21.70
N LEU A 257 8.51 -4.40 21.05
CA LEU A 257 7.38 -5.00 21.74
C LEU A 257 7.84 -6.13 22.67
N ARG A 258 8.73 -7.01 22.21
CA ARG A 258 9.32 -8.09 23.02
C ARG A 258 10.05 -7.58 24.25
N ARG A 259 10.83 -6.50 24.12
CA ARG A 259 11.61 -5.91 25.23
C ARG A 259 10.75 -5.24 26.30
N ARG A 260 9.51 -4.86 25.99
CA ARG A 260 8.63 -4.10 26.89
C ARG A 260 7.64 -4.97 27.66
N THR A 261 7.55 -6.25 27.31
CA THR A 261 6.58 -7.20 27.86
C THR A 261 7.25 -8.36 28.59
N VAL A 262 8.59 -8.34 28.68
CA VAL A 262 9.41 -9.17 29.58
C VAL A 262 9.78 -8.29 30.76
#